data_AF-A0A7H1C4H9-F1
#
_entry.id   AF-A0A7H1C4H9-F1
#
_cell.length_a   1.000
_cell.length_b   1.000
_cell.length_c   1.000
_cell.angle_alpha   90.00
_cell.angle_beta   90.00
_cell.angle_gamma   90.00
#
_symmetry.space_group_name_H-M   'P 1'
#
loop_
_entity.id
_entity.type
_entity.pdbx_description
1 polymer ?
#
loop_
_entity_poly.entity_id
_entity_poly.type
_entity_poly.pdbx_seq_one_letter_code
_entity_poly.pdbx_strand_id
1 'polypeptide(L)'
;MKKEEIQKMQDRYNEWMELLPELEKGIEQWKKAIELLEPLSQFYSDPKWRELHDSFNELLETKGNYSVLSEDALWNALSDQYRLALEWLKLSTAHITKE
;
A
#
# COMPACT_ATOMS: atom_id res chain seq x y z
N MET A 1 -9.86 23.04 34.80
CA MET A 1 -10.17 21.65 34.47
C MET A 1 -10.16 20.80 35.73
N LYS A 2 -11.13 19.90 35.87
CA LYS A 2 -11.18 18.93 36.98
C LYS A 2 -10.27 17.73 36.68
N LYS A 3 -9.90 16.95 37.71
CA LYS A 3 -9.02 15.78 37.58
C LYS A 3 -9.54 14.79 36.53
N GLU A 4 -10.85 14.59 36.48
CA GLU A 4 -11.50 13.67 35.54
C GLU A 4 -11.35 14.13 34.08
N GLU A 5 -11.34 15.44 33.82
CA GLU A 5 -11.13 15.99 32.47
C GLU A 5 -9.68 15.81 32.02
N ILE A 6 -8.74 15.96 32.94
CA ILE A 6 -7.31 15.70 32.69
C ILE A 6 -7.06 14.22 32.41
N GLN A 7 -7.67 13.32 33.19
CA GLN A 7 -7.53 11.88 32.98
C GLN A 7 -8.00 11.45 31.59
N LYS A 8 -9.14 11.99 31.11
CA LYS A 8 -9.61 11.72 29.74
C LYS A 8 -8.61 12.11 28.65
N MET A 9 -7.85 13.19 28.85
CA MET A 9 -6.81 13.60 27.90
C MET A 9 -5.58 12.68 27.99
N GLN A 10 -5.22 12.27 29.22
CA GLN A 10 -4.14 11.30 29.44
C GLN A 10 -4.46 9.95 28.78
N ASP A 11 -5.70 9.46 28.90
CA ASP A 11 -6.11 8.19 28.29
C ASP A 11 -5.99 8.24 26.76
N ARG A 12 -6.41 9.35 26.14
CA ARG A 12 -6.22 9.58 24.69
C ARG A 12 -4.76 9.62 24.29
N TYR A 13 -3.91 10.24 25.11
CA TYR A 13 -2.47 10.26 24.84
C TYR A 13 -1.86 8.87 24.95
N ASN A 14 -2.30 8.06 25.91
CA ASN A 14 -1.84 6.67 26.03
C ASN A 14 -2.24 5.86 24.79
N GLU A 15 -3.50 5.95 24.36
CA GLU A 15 -3.98 5.32 23.10
C GLU A 15 -3.14 5.78 21.89
N TRP A 16 -2.80 7.06 21.82
CA TRP A 16 -1.92 7.58 20.77
C TRP A 16 -0.52 6.96 20.82
N MET A 17 0.07 6.85 22.01
CA MET A 17 1.41 6.26 22.17
C MET A 17 1.45 4.78 21.79
N GLU A 18 0.33 4.06 21.96
CA GLU A 18 0.18 2.68 21.49
C GLU A 18 0.03 2.59 19.96
N LEU A 19 -0.67 3.55 19.34
CA LEU A 19 -0.92 3.58 17.90
C LEU A 19 0.31 4.02 17.08
N LEU A 20 1.12 4.94 17.62
CA LEU A 20 2.23 5.59 16.90
C LEU A 20 3.19 4.59 16.23
N PRO A 21 3.68 3.53 16.90
CA PRO A 21 4.59 2.57 16.27
C PRO A 21 3.99 1.82 15.07
N GLU A 22 2.68 1.53 15.09
CA GLU A 22 2.03 0.86 13.95
C GLU A 22 1.86 1.80 12.76
N LEU A 23 1.65 3.12 13.01
CA LEU A 23 1.66 4.13 11.94
C LEU A 23 3.04 4.25 11.31
N GLU A 24 4.11 4.29 12.11
CA GLU A 24 5.50 4.34 11.62
C GLU A 24 5.86 3.08 10.83
N LYS A 25 5.46 1.91 11.32
CA LYS A 25 5.60 0.64 10.60
C LYS A 25 4.84 0.63 9.28
N GLY A 26 3.66 1.24 9.23
CA GLY A 26 2.90 1.43 8.00
C GLY A 26 3.68 2.20 6.93
N ILE A 27 4.47 3.20 7.33
CA ILE A 27 5.34 3.97 6.41
C ILE A 27 6.42 3.06 5.81
N GLU A 28 7.09 2.24 6.63
CA GLU A 28 8.11 1.31 6.14
C GLU A 28 7.52 0.21 5.25
N GLN A 29 6.33 -0.29 5.60
CA GLN A 29 5.59 -1.22 4.74
C GLN A 29 5.26 -0.60 3.38
N TRP A 30 4.90 0.68 3.36
CA TRP A 30 4.61 1.40 2.12
C TRP A 30 5.85 1.54 1.23
N LYS A 31 7.02 1.87 1.81
CA LYS A 31 8.29 1.89 1.07
C LYS A 31 8.60 0.54 0.44
N LYS A 32 8.45 -0.55 1.20
CA LYS A 32 8.64 -1.90 0.68
C LYS A 32 7.64 -2.24 -0.43
N ALA A 33 6.39 -1.79 -0.33
CA ALA A 33 5.39 -2.01 -1.38
C ALA A 33 5.80 -1.33 -2.69
N ILE A 34 6.37 -0.11 -2.63
CA ILE A 34 6.90 0.59 -3.80
C ILE A 34 8.06 -0.21 -4.41
N GLU A 35 9.03 -0.64 -3.60
CA GLU A 35 10.19 -1.43 -4.08
C GLU A 35 9.77 -2.73 -4.77
N LEU A 36 8.70 -3.38 -4.29
CA LEU A 36 8.18 -4.61 -4.90
C LEU A 36 7.42 -4.34 -6.20
N LEU A 37 6.62 -3.28 -6.26
CA LEU A 37 5.72 -3.01 -7.37
C LEU A 37 6.36 -2.26 -8.52
N GLU A 38 7.43 -1.49 -8.28
CA GLU A 38 8.15 -0.76 -9.33
C GLU A 38 8.68 -1.69 -10.45
N PRO A 39 9.45 -2.76 -10.18
CA PRO A 39 9.91 -3.65 -11.23
C PRO A 39 8.75 -4.42 -11.91
N LEU A 40 7.67 -4.70 -11.17
CA LEU A 40 6.47 -5.33 -11.74
C LEU A 40 5.74 -4.40 -12.71
N SER A 41 5.66 -3.11 -12.37
CA SER A 41 5.11 -2.06 -13.24
C SER A 41 5.94 -1.90 -14.52
N GLN A 42 7.27 -1.87 -14.38
CA GLN A 42 8.19 -1.83 -15.52
C GLN A 42 8.03 -3.07 -16.41
N PHE A 43 7.94 -4.26 -15.82
CA PHE A 43 7.71 -5.51 -16.53
C PHE A 43 6.38 -5.50 -17.29
N TYR A 44 5.28 -5.09 -16.65
CA TYR A 44 3.96 -5.03 -17.29
C TYR A 44 3.87 -3.99 -18.41
N SER A 45 4.63 -2.91 -18.29
CA SER A 45 4.65 -1.82 -19.27
C SER A 45 5.60 -2.08 -20.46
N ASP A 46 6.46 -3.10 -20.36
CA ASP A 46 7.36 -3.48 -21.46
C ASP A 46 6.53 -4.05 -22.63
N PRO A 47 6.71 -3.56 -23.88
CA PRO A 47 6.03 -4.12 -25.05
C PRO A 47 6.18 -5.63 -25.21
N LYS A 48 7.31 -6.21 -24.75
CA LYS A 48 7.56 -7.66 -24.77
C LYS A 48 6.66 -8.44 -23.82
N TRP A 49 6.05 -7.80 -22.82
CA TRP A 49 5.10 -8.45 -21.94
C TRP A 49 3.96 -9.10 -22.72
N ARG A 50 3.45 -8.42 -23.76
CA ARG A 50 2.38 -8.96 -24.61
C ARG A 50 2.83 -10.20 -25.39
N GLU A 51 4.04 -10.18 -25.92
CA GLU A 51 4.62 -11.34 -26.59
C GLU A 51 4.75 -12.53 -25.62
N LEU A 52 5.18 -12.28 -24.39
CA LEU A 52 5.26 -13.30 -23.35
C LEU A 52 3.86 -13.79 -22.92
N HIS A 53 2.89 -12.90 -22.78
CA HIS A 53 1.50 -13.27 -22.50
C HIS A 53 0.95 -14.25 -23.54
N ASP A 54 1.17 -13.96 -24.83
CA ASP A 54 0.62 -14.75 -25.94
C ASP A 54 1.36 -16.09 -26.18
N SER A 55 2.67 -16.13 -25.89
CA SER A 55 3.54 -17.24 -26.32
C SER A 55 4.14 -18.09 -25.20
N PHE A 56 4.15 -17.60 -23.95
CA PHE A 56 4.74 -18.33 -22.83
C PHE A 56 3.82 -19.48 -22.39
N ASN A 57 4.33 -20.71 -22.50
CA ASN A 57 3.55 -21.93 -22.25
C ASN A 57 4.11 -22.79 -21.11
N GLU A 58 5.12 -22.31 -20.40
CA GLU A 58 5.68 -22.99 -19.24
C GLU A 58 4.89 -22.67 -17.96
N LEU A 59 4.94 -23.59 -16.99
CA LEU A 59 4.29 -23.41 -15.70
C LEU A 59 5.15 -22.55 -14.76
N LEU A 60 4.56 -21.47 -14.24
CA LEU A 60 5.15 -20.68 -13.16
C LEU A 60 4.63 -21.15 -11.80
N GLU A 61 5.51 -21.21 -10.80
CA GLU A 61 5.11 -21.44 -9.42
C GLU A 61 4.47 -20.16 -8.85
N THR A 62 3.13 -20.08 -8.87
CA THR A 62 2.42 -18.87 -8.45
C THR A 62 2.10 -18.83 -6.95
N LYS A 63 2.34 -19.92 -6.23
CA LYS A 63 1.99 -20.09 -4.80
C LYS A 63 0.52 -19.75 -4.49
N GLY A 64 -0.39 -20.08 -5.42
CA GLY A 64 -1.82 -19.81 -5.30
C GLY A 64 -2.27 -18.44 -5.83
N ASN A 65 -1.36 -17.61 -6.35
CA ASN A 65 -1.70 -16.34 -7.01
C ASN A 65 -1.95 -16.52 -8.51
N TYR A 66 -2.42 -15.46 -9.15
CA TYR A 66 -2.44 -15.37 -10.61
C TYR A 66 -1.02 -15.14 -11.17
N SER A 67 -0.78 -15.63 -12.38
CA SER A 67 0.48 -15.40 -13.10
C SER A 67 0.68 -13.90 -13.37
N VAL A 68 1.94 -13.43 -13.30
CA VAL A 68 2.33 -12.06 -13.73
C VAL A 68 2.13 -11.82 -15.23
N LEU A 69 1.94 -12.89 -16.01
CA LEU A 69 1.56 -12.83 -17.41
C LEU A 69 0.03 -12.82 -17.59
N SER A 70 -0.78 -12.90 -16.53
CA SER A 70 -2.23 -12.66 -16.66
C SER A 70 -2.48 -11.17 -16.87
N GLU A 71 -3.39 -10.81 -17.79
CA GLU A 71 -3.75 -9.40 -18.07
C GLU A 71 -4.11 -8.64 -16.80
N ASP A 72 -4.88 -9.28 -15.92
CA ASP A 72 -5.47 -8.64 -14.74
C ASP A 72 -4.58 -8.69 -13.49
N ALA A 73 -3.58 -9.57 -13.41
CA ALA A 73 -2.85 -9.78 -12.16
C ALA A 73 -2.07 -8.54 -11.72
N LEU A 74 -1.23 -8.02 -12.63
CA LEU A 74 -0.44 -6.82 -12.37
C LEU A 74 -1.30 -5.56 -12.44
N TRP A 75 -2.30 -5.53 -13.34
CA TRP A 75 -3.24 -4.41 -13.42
C TRP A 75 -4.00 -4.19 -12.09
N ASN A 76 -4.52 -5.26 -11.49
CA ASN A 76 -5.22 -5.18 -10.21
C ASN A 76 -4.26 -4.76 -9.08
N ALA A 77 -3.06 -5.35 -9.02
CA ALA A 77 -2.08 -5.01 -7.98
C ALA A 77 -1.67 -3.52 -8.01
N LEU A 78 -1.41 -2.98 -9.21
CA LEU A 78 -1.06 -1.58 -9.41
C LEU A 78 -2.27 -0.66 -9.12
N SER A 79 -3.47 -1.08 -9.51
CA SER A 79 -4.71 -0.34 -9.22
C SER A 79 -5.00 -0.27 -7.71
N ASP A 80 -4.77 -1.36 -6.97
CA ASP A 80 -4.88 -1.38 -5.52
C ASP A 80 -3.87 -0.44 -4.85
N GLN A 81 -2.61 -0.47 -5.30
CA GLN A 81 -1.59 0.46 -4.81
C GLN A 81 -2.01 1.91 -5.04
N TYR A 82 -2.46 2.25 -6.25
CA TYR A 82 -2.89 3.60 -6.58
C TYR A 82 -4.07 4.06 -5.71
N ARG A 83 -5.10 3.21 -5.55
CA ARG A 83 -6.26 3.48 -4.70
C ARG A 83 -5.84 3.75 -3.25
N LEU A 84 -4.97 2.91 -2.69
CA LEU A 84 -4.47 3.10 -1.33
C LEU A 84 -3.67 4.41 -1.20
N ALA A 85 -2.79 4.70 -2.16
CA ALA A 85 -1.99 5.93 -2.17
C ALA A 85 -2.87 7.18 -2.11
N LEU A 86 -3.96 7.20 -2.89
CA LEU A 86 -4.92 8.29 -2.88
C LEU A 86 -5.60 8.48 -1.53
N GLU A 87 -6.01 7.39 -0.86
CA GLU A 87 -6.61 7.47 0.47
C GLU A 87 -5.62 8.03 1.50
N TRP A 88 -4.36 7.56 1.47
CA TRP A 88 -3.30 8.12 2.32
C TRP A 88 -3.06 9.60 2.06
N LEU A 89 -3.03 10.02 0.79
CA LEU A 89 -2.89 11.42 0.42
C LEU A 89 -4.03 12.26 0.96
N LYS A 90 -5.29 11.82 0.79
CA LYS A 90 -6.48 12.54 1.30
C LYS A 90 -6.43 12.69 2.82
N LEU A 91 -6.13 11.61 3.55
CA LEU A 91 -6.06 11.64 5.01
C LEU A 91 -4.96 12.57 5.52
N SER A 92 -3.78 12.50 4.88
CA SER A 92 -2.61 13.31 5.27
C SER A 92 -2.85 14.79 4.99
N THR A 93 -3.34 15.12 3.79
CA THR A 93 -3.63 16.51 3.40
C THR A 93 -4.74 17.10 4.26
N ALA A 94 -5.85 16.37 4.48
CA ALA A 94 -6.94 16.83 5.35
C ALA A 94 -6.50 17.07 6.80
N HIS A 95 -5.41 16.46 7.26
CA HIS A 95 -4.84 16.74 8.57
C HIS A 95 -3.91 17.97 8.54
N ILE A 96 -3.06 18.09 7.52
CA ILE A 96 -2.06 19.16 7.40
C ILE A 96 -2.67 20.51 7.02
N THR A 97 -3.77 20.53 6.26
CA THR A 97 -4.42 21.77 5.79
C THR A 97 -5.55 22.26 6.70
N LYS A 98 -5.74 21.67 7.89
CA LYS A 98 -6.66 22.22 8.88
C LYS A 98 -6.00 23.44 9.52
N GLU A 99 -6.32 24.62 9.00
CA GLU A 99 -6.13 25.91 9.67
C GLU A 99 -7.11 26.09 10.84
#